data_AF-A0A2H9SPL5-F1
#
_entry.id   AF-A0A2H9SPL5-F1
#
_cell.length_a   1.000
_cell.length_b   1.000
_cell.length_c   1.000
_cell.angle_alpha   90.00
_cell.angle_beta   90.00
_cell.angle_gamma   90.00
#
_symmetry.space_group_name_H-M   'P 1'
#
loop_
_entity.id
_entity.type
_entity.pdbx_description
1 polymer ?
#
loop_
_entity_poly.entity_id
_entity_poly.type
_entity_poly.pdbx_seq_one_letter_code
_entity_poly.pdbx_strand_id
1 'polypeptide(L)'
;MTHYLGAMITGSPIRYESDESYNRIIKGQLSYKDDEKPYAEKKVNIFIQGWFGRFFIGKVRTDKTGKFKFKCHWECGWLSSLHVILAIMKKTRPFSDYGVLCAKKTVSVEEIHLRTSAQTFIIDAGEYALKSQVQPKDLTKVATPTRIQMQSPDYFFRFAKAVFPEAIKRLVVNIAGGIMSLETVQYIFDLVGKQYDHYPNTAGALIYCLMNTVCAVPYRLEDNLIIWEALWDKSPLTGNPLKFDKEDALPNVKVFGRKDTPQGSVKLHSIEIKFRSDRDWKVVNPDDELLEWAVYVAKSVFALKGEAEEHLAKGHLLLGIDAEKFQKYITPGNPLYKVLSPHLDQVEFINWIGSMGIIFDNNSVLESLTALTGESLGEVFVSAVVCNGDYTRTDHVQEPLSEEHTKALAEKHHLSVLEKYVDQVLKEDGEKIAESKYWKEIHDWTDSVHKRCEAIPKVTEFADAPQIGDMERLKARAVRLLFLATLGHGGVHAGQGVLTNVFSASMGMNNRALKGDKFAPDGNTDPRKGAYGIFIARTLMNFETDKLIDNRHGAVDQRLLDIVNEHRKGYPSHILKMIPEAVQI
;
A
#
# COMPACT_ATOMS: atom_id res chain seq x y z
N MET A 1 36.26 -37.51 5.79
CA MET A 1 34.93 -37.85 5.24
C MET A 1 33.83 -37.87 6.31
N THR A 2 34.03 -38.53 7.46
CA THR A 2 33.05 -38.62 8.57
C THR A 2 32.76 -37.28 9.26
N HIS A 3 33.75 -36.40 9.46
CA HIS A 3 33.52 -35.03 9.95
C HIS A 3 32.71 -34.16 8.96
N TYR A 4 32.90 -34.39 7.66
CA TYR A 4 32.16 -33.68 6.60
C TYR A 4 30.70 -34.16 6.50
N LEU A 5 30.44 -35.47 6.66
CA LEU A 5 29.07 -35.99 6.71
C LEU A 5 28.29 -35.46 7.93
N GLY A 6 28.94 -35.37 9.10
CA GLY A 6 28.32 -34.82 10.31
C GLY A 6 27.97 -33.32 10.19
N ALA A 7 28.86 -32.52 9.59
CA ALA A 7 28.57 -31.11 9.29
C ALA A 7 27.49 -30.94 8.20
N MET A 8 27.46 -31.83 7.19
CA MET A 8 26.43 -31.86 6.14
C MET A 8 25.04 -32.18 6.69
N ILE A 9 24.93 -33.06 7.70
CA ILE A 9 23.65 -33.42 8.32
C ILE A 9 23.16 -32.35 9.31
N THR A 10 24.08 -31.65 9.99
CA THR A 10 23.74 -30.73 11.09
C THR A 10 23.68 -29.25 10.70
N GLY A 11 24.16 -28.87 9.51
CA GLY A 11 24.24 -27.47 9.08
C GLY A 11 25.26 -26.64 9.86
N SER A 12 26.15 -27.29 10.62
CA SER A 12 27.18 -26.62 11.41
C SER A 12 28.33 -26.12 10.53
N PRO A 13 28.79 -24.86 10.67
CA PRO A 13 29.93 -24.37 9.92
C PRO A 13 31.20 -25.15 10.31
N ILE A 14 31.95 -25.64 9.32
CA ILE A 14 33.25 -26.26 9.53
C ILE A 14 34.21 -25.16 9.98
N ARG A 15 34.63 -25.20 11.26
CA ARG A 15 35.62 -24.25 11.80
C ARG A 15 37.02 -24.78 11.56
N TYR A 16 37.88 -23.96 10.96
CA TYR A 16 39.31 -24.21 10.82
C TYR A 16 40.05 -23.25 11.76
N GLU A 17 40.95 -23.77 12.60
CA GLU A 17 41.60 -23.02 13.68
C GLU A 17 42.89 -22.27 13.29
N SER A 18 43.31 -22.27 12.02
CA SER A 18 44.50 -21.51 11.58
C SER A 18 44.28 -20.72 10.29
N ASP A 19 44.74 -19.46 10.29
CA ASP A 19 44.63 -18.50 9.19
C ASP A 19 45.44 -18.91 7.93
N GLU A 20 46.37 -19.85 8.09
CA GLU A 20 47.21 -20.41 7.01
C GLU A 20 46.56 -21.54 6.22
N SER A 21 45.37 -22.02 6.64
CA SER A 21 44.71 -23.17 6.01
C SER A 21 43.72 -22.80 4.89
N TYR A 22 43.43 -21.52 4.64
CA TYR A 22 42.46 -21.10 3.62
C TYR A 22 43.04 -21.18 2.20
N ASN A 23 42.53 -22.11 1.37
CA ASN A 23 42.97 -22.29 -0.02
C ASN A 23 42.07 -21.59 -1.06
N ARG A 24 40.99 -20.91 -0.63
CA ARG A 24 40.04 -20.24 -1.53
C ARG A 24 39.62 -18.87 -1.00
N ILE A 25 39.54 -17.89 -1.90
CA ILE A 25 39.03 -16.54 -1.63
C ILE A 25 37.87 -16.26 -2.57
N ILE A 26 36.72 -15.87 -2.02
CA ILE A 26 35.59 -15.36 -2.78
C ILE A 26 35.49 -13.86 -2.49
N LYS A 27 35.52 -13.01 -3.51
CA LYS A 27 35.45 -11.56 -3.36
C LYS A 27 34.57 -10.93 -4.43
N GLY A 28 34.17 -9.69 -4.21
CA GLY A 28 33.42 -8.89 -5.19
C GLY A 28 32.90 -7.61 -4.57
N GLN A 29 32.09 -6.89 -5.33
CA GLN A 29 31.41 -5.66 -4.91
C GLN A 29 29.95 -5.72 -5.34
N LEU A 30 29.05 -5.41 -4.41
CA LEU A 30 27.61 -5.41 -4.64
C LEU A 30 27.06 -3.99 -4.60
N SER A 31 26.26 -3.63 -5.59
CA SER A 31 25.52 -2.37 -5.65
C SER A 31 24.06 -2.62 -6.01
N TYR A 32 23.20 -1.66 -5.70
CA TYR A 32 21.83 -1.65 -6.16
C TYR A 32 21.76 -1.14 -7.59
N LYS A 33 21.04 -1.85 -8.47
CA LYS A 33 21.00 -1.52 -9.90
C LYS A 33 20.24 -0.22 -10.22
N ASP A 34 19.27 0.16 -9.40
CA ASP A 34 18.39 1.32 -9.63
C ASP A 34 19.03 2.66 -9.28
N ASP A 35 19.84 2.73 -8.22
CA ASP A 35 20.45 3.97 -7.74
C ASP A 35 21.97 3.90 -7.58
N GLU A 36 22.59 2.81 -8.04
CA GLU A 36 24.04 2.54 -8.03
C GLU A 36 24.68 2.62 -6.64
N LYS A 37 23.86 2.70 -5.58
CA LYS A 37 24.34 2.78 -4.20
C LYS A 37 24.92 1.43 -3.78
N PRO A 38 25.99 1.42 -2.96
CA PRO A 38 26.55 0.17 -2.46
C PRO A 38 25.56 -0.65 -1.62
N TYR A 39 25.59 -1.98 -1.74
CA TYR A 39 24.92 -2.91 -0.83
C TYR A 39 25.70 -2.97 0.50
N ALA A 40 25.77 -1.84 1.22
CA ALA A 40 26.71 -1.62 2.31
C ALA A 40 26.31 -2.29 3.62
N GLU A 41 27.29 -2.89 4.31
CA GLU A 41 27.13 -3.47 5.65
C GLU A 41 26.04 -4.56 5.79
N LYS A 42 25.65 -5.19 4.69
CA LYS A 42 24.64 -6.25 4.66
C LYS A 42 25.29 -7.65 4.59
N LYS A 43 24.53 -8.68 4.94
CA LYS A 43 25.02 -10.07 4.95
C LYS A 43 24.80 -10.75 3.62
N VAL A 44 25.81 -11.46 3.15
CA VAL A 44 25.76 -12.36 1.99
C VAL A 44 26.03 -13.77 2.49
N ASN A 45 25.09 -14.67 2.26
CA ASN A 45 25.30 -16.09 2.50
C ASN A 45 25.95 -16.72 1.26
N ILE A 46 26.86 -17.65 1.48
CA ILE A 46 27.60 -18.28 0.41
C ILE A 46 27.32 -19.77 0.47
N PHE A 47 26.89 -20.30 -0.67
CA PHE A 47 26.59 -21.70 -0.87
C PHE A 47 27.46 -22.28 -1.99
N ILE A 48 27.68 -23.58 -1.94
CA ILE A 48 28.17 -24.37 -3.06
C ILE A 48 27.02 -25.27 -3.51
N GLN A 49 26.70 -25.22 -4.80
CA GLN A 49 25.78 -26.15 -5.44
C GLN A 49 26.59 -27.30 -6.05
N GLY A 50 26.40 -28.50 -5.50
CA GLY A 50 26.88 -29.74 -6.06
C GLY A 50 25.72 -30.60 -6.58
N TRP A 51 26.04 -31.85 -6.95
CA TRP A 51 25.07 -32.84 -7.43
C TRP A 51 24.02 -33.22 -6.38
N PHE A 52 24.40 -33.22 -5.10
CA PHE A 52 23.52 -33.56 -3.97
C PHE A 52 22.78 -32.36 -3.38
N GLY A 53 22.82 -31.19 -4.03
CA GLY A 53 22.11 -29.99 -3.59
C GLY A 53 23.02 -28.84 -3.16
N ARG A 54 22.46 -27.96 -2.32
CA ARG A 54 23.11 -26.73 -1.83
C ARG A 54 23.75 -26.95 -0.47
N PHE A 55 25.01 -26.59 -0.35
CA PHE A 55 25.78 -26.65 0.88
C PHE A 55 26.14 -25.24 1.33
N PHE A 56 25.70 -24.85 2.53
CA PHE A 56 26.08 -23.58 3.11
C PHE A 56 27.55 -23.64 3.55
N ILE A 57 28.38 -22.74 3.04
CA ILE A 57 29.81 -22.71 3.36
C ILE A 57 30.22 -21.53 4.24
N GLY A 58 29.38 -20.50 4.33
CA GLY A 58 29.58 -19.41 5.28
C GLY A 58 28.83 -18.14 4.93
N LYS A 59 29.13 -17.08 5.67
CA LYS A 59 28.52 -15.76 5.51
C LYS A 59 29.60 -14.69 5.59
N VAL A 60 29.44 -13.63 4.80
CA VAL A 60 30.30 -12.44 4.82
C VAL A 60 29.42 -11.21 4.95
N ARG A 61 29.98 -10.14 5.53
CA ARG A 61 29.33 -8.82 5.53
C ARG A 61 30.07 -7.93 4.53
N THR A 62 29.33 -7.21 3.70
CA THR A 62 29.91 -6.18 2.84
C THR A 62 30.41 -5.00 3.67
N ASP A 63 31.41 -4.28 3.19
CA ASP A 63 31.85 -3.03 3.79
C ASP A 63 30.98 -1.84 3.35
N LYS A 64 31.38 -0.61 3.72
CA LYS A 64 30.68 0.63 3.36
C LYS A 64 30.62 0.90 1.85
N THR A 65 31.49 0.27 1.07
CA THR A 65 31.56 0.36 -0.39
C THR A 65 30.89 -0.82 -1.09
N GLY A 66 30.25 -1.72 -0.34
CA GLY A 66 29.60 -2.91 -0.89
C GLY A 66 30.59 -4.03 -1.22
N LYS A 67 31.89 -3.85 -0.93
CA LYS A 67 32.92 -4.86 -1.18
C LYS A 67 32.86 -5.95 -0.12
N PHE A 68 33.14 -7.18 -0.51
CA PHE A 68 33.24 -8.31 0.40
C PHE A 68 34.44 -9.19 0.05
N LYS A 69 34.97 -9.86 1.08
CA LYS A 69 36.02 -10.87 0.94
C LYS A 69 35.75 -11.99 1.95
N PHE A 70 35.45 -13.16 1.43
CA PHE A 70 35.22 -14.38 2.20
C PHE A 70 36.37 -15.35 1.95
N LYS A 71 37.05 -15.75 3.02
CA LYS A 71 38.07 -16.80 2.97
C LYS A 71 37.42 -18.09 3.43
N CYS A 72 37.66 -19.18 2.70
CA CYS A 72 37.17 -20.50 3.08
C CYS A 72 38.14 -21.59 2.62
N HIS A 73 38.01 -22.72 3.28
CA HIS A 73 38.70 -23.94 2.91
C HIS A 73 37.64 -24.97 2.53
N TRP A 74 37.78 -25.57 1.36
CA TRP A 74 37.00 -26.75 1.01
C TRP A 74 37.85 -27.73 0.19
N GLU A 75 37.77 -29.00 0.55
CA GLU A 75 38.39 -30.11 -0.18
C GLU A 75 37.31 -30.87 -0.93
N CYS A 76 36.95 -30.38 -2.12
CA CYS A 76 36.04 -31.08 -3.03
C CYS A 76 36.82 -31.51 -4.27
N GLY A 77 37.82 -32.39 -4.09
CA GLY A 77 38.65 -32.92 -5.17
C GLY A 77 37.94 -33.80 -6.20
N TRP A 78 36.64 -34.04 -6.03
CA TRP A 78 35.82 -34.97 -6.81
C TRP A 78 34.77 -34.26 -7.70
N LEU A 79 34.63 -32.93 -7.61
CA LEU A 79 33.73 -32.15 -8.46
C LEU A 79 34.56 -31.40 -9.51
N SER A 80 34.41 -31.74 -10.79
CA SER A 80 35.10 -31.06 -11.91
C SER A 80 34.61 -29.63 -12.14
N SER A 81 33.36 -29.34 -11.76
CA SER A 81 32.74 -28.00 -11.80
C SER A 81 32.06 -27.68 -10.47
N LEU A 82 32.33 -26.50 -9.92
CA LEU A 82 31.66 -25.99 -8.73
C LEU A 82 30.82 -24.76 -9.10
N HIS A 83 29.58 -24.73 -8.61
CA HIS A 83 28.74 -23.55 -8.70
C HIS A 83 28.71 -22.88 -7.32
N VAL A 84 29.38 -21.74 -7.19
CA VAL A 84 29.24 -20.90 -6.00
C VAL A 84 27.99 -20.05 -6.16
N ILE A 85 27.14 -20.04 -5.14
CA ILE A 85 25.94 -19.21 -5.10
C ILE A 85 26.13 -18.19 -3.98
N LEU A 86 26.15 -16.91 -4.34
CA LEU A 86 26.03 -15.82 -3.38
C LEU A 86 24.54 -15.53 -3.22
N ALA A 87 23.99 -15.88 -2.05
CA ALA A 87 22.60 -15.61 -1.72
C ALA A 87 22.51 -14.32 -0.90
N ILE A 88 21.78 -13.35 -1.46
CA ILE A 88 21.46 -12.10 -0.79
C ILE A 88 20.32 -12.39 0.17
N MET A 89 20.61 -12.35 1.47
CA MET A 89 19.64 -12.74 2.48
C MET A 89 18.95 -11.52 3.06
N LYS A 90 17.62 -11.52 3.04
CA LYS A 90 16.83 -10.58 3.83
C LYS A 90 16.44 -11.29 5.14
N LYS A 91 16.78 -10.69 6.27
CA LYS A 91 16.20 -11.11 7.55
C LYS A 91 14.74 -10.72 7.48
N THR A 92 13.83 -11.69 7.51
CA THR A 92 12.43 -11.38 7.77
C THR A 92 12.24 -11.45 9.28
N ARG A 93 11.52 -10.46 9.85
CA ARG A 93 10.85 -10.75 11.12
C ARG A 93 9.87 -11.89 10.82
N PRO A 94 9.89 -12.99 11.58
CA PRO A 94 8.75 -13.90 11.51
C PRO A 94 7.50 -13.08 11.86
N PHE A 95 6.41 -13.33 11.15
CA PHE A 95 5.11 -12.73 11.47
C PHE A 95 4.62 -13.15 12.88
N SER A 96 5.33 -13.99 13.64
CA SER A 96 5.00 -14.19 15.04
C SER A 96 6.26 -14.51 15.84
N ASP A 97 6.39 -13.88 17.02
CA ASP A 97 7.24 -14.40 18.10
C ASP A 97 6.57 -15.62 18.78
N TYR A 98 5.28 -15.86 18.51
CA TYR A 98 4.52 -17.02 18.97
C TYR A 98 4.60 -18.18 17.99
N GLY A 99 5.54 -19.09 18.23
CA GLY A 99 5.59 -20.39 17.57
C GLY A 99 6.97 -21.02 17.66
N VAL A 100 7.08 -22.18 18.31
CA VAL A 100 8.31 -23.00 18.43
C VAL A 100 8.88 -23.44 17.06
N LEU A 101 8.11 -23.24 15.97
CA LEU A 101 8.50 -23.52 14.58
C LEU A 101 8.84 -22.27 13.75
N CYS A 102 8.69 -21.05 14.29
CA CYS A 102 8.95 -19.78 13.60
C CYS A 102 10.34 -19.23 13.95
N ALA A 103 11.39 -20.05 13.81
CA ALA A 103 12.75 -19.53 13.84
C ALA A 103 12.90 -18.43 12.77
N LYS A 104 13.59 -17.33 13.09
CA LYS A 104 13.91 -16.21 12.17
C LYS A 104 14.32 -16.78 10.80
N LYS A 105 13.40 -16.81 9.84
CA LYS A 105 13.70 -17.28 8.49
C LYS A 105 14.49 -16.18 7.80
N THR A 106 15.63 -16.56 7.24
CA THR A 106 16.35 -15.70 6.30
C THR A 106 16.04 -16.28 4.93
N VAL A 107 15.47 -15.46 4.06
CA VAL A 107 15.10 -15.86 2.70
C VAL A 107 16.09 -15.24 1.72
N SER A 108 16.48 -16.01 0.72
CA SER A 108 17.27 -15.49 -0.40
C SER A 108 16.36 -14.65 -1.27
N VAL A 109 16.70 -13.37 -1.45
CA VAL A 109 15.94 -12.46 -2.33
C VAL A 109 16.59 -12.35 -3.72
N GLU A 110 17.87 -12.72 -3.83
CA GLU A 110 18.59 -12.83 -5.09
C GLU A 110 19.77 -13.80 -4.95
N GLU A 111 20.05 -14.53 -6.03
CA GLU A 111 21.15 -15.49 -6.09
C GLU A 111 22.08 -15.16 -7.25
N ILE A 112 23.36 -14.96 -6.93
CA ILE A 112 24.42 -14.72 -7.91
C ILE A 112 25.15 -16.04 -8.10
N HIS A 113 25.02 -16.61 -9.30
CA HIS A 113 25.62 -17.89 -9.65
C HIS A 113 26.98 -17.65 -10.30
N LEU A 114 28.05 -18.03 -9.60
CA LEU A 114 29.42 -17.95 -10.08
C LEU A 114 29.88 -19.35 -10.49
N ARG A 115 30.10 -19.54 -11.80
CA ARG A 115 30.68 -20.79 -12.32
C ARG A 115 32.19 -20.74 -12.13
N THR A 116 32.74 -21.78 -11.51
CA THR A 116 34.18 -21.87 -11.26
C THR A 116 34.70 -23.30 -11.41
N SER A 117 35.99 -23.45 -11.68
CA SER A 117 36.65 -24.74 -11.66
C SER A 117 37.13 -25.08 -10.25
N ALA A 118 37.23 -26.38 -9.94
CA ALA A 118 37.74 -26.82 -8.65
C ALA A 118 39.19 -26.40 -8.36
N GLN A 119 39.93 -25.91 -9.36
CA GLN A 119 41.32 -25.43 -9.25
C GLN A 119 41.42 -23.92 -8.98
N THR A 120 40.31 -23.18 -9.05
CA THR A 120 40.33 -21.72 -8.94
C THR A 120 40.51 -21.27 -7.48
N PHE A 121 41.63 -20.63 -7.17
CA PHE A 121 41.96 -20.14 -5.81
C PHE A 121 41.25 -18.83 -5.45
N ILE A 122 40.95 -17.99 -6.44
CA ILE A 122 40.26 -16.71 -6.25
C ILE A 122 39.06 -16.66 -7.17
N ILE A 123 37.87 -16.57 -6.59
CA ILE A 123 36.61 -16.42 -7.30
C ILE A 123 36.19 -14.97 -7.11
N ASP A 124 36.29 -14.19 -8.18
CA ASP A 124 35.88 -12.79 -8.20
C ASP A 124 34.51 -12.68 -8.83
N ALA A 125 33.53 -12.20 -8.07
CA ALA A 125 32.19 -11.89 -8.56
C ALA A 125 32.18 -10.59 -9.41
N GLY A 126 33.27 -9.82 -9.39
CA GLY A 126 33.34 -8.49 -9.99
C GLY A 126 32.42 -7.50 -9.28
N GLU A 127 32.05 -6.45 -10.00
CA GLU A 127 30.96 -5.55 -9.64
C GLU A 127 29.64 -6.15 -10.12
N TYR A 128 28.72 -6.39 -9.19
CA TYR A 128 27.42 -6.96 -9.50
C TYR A 128 26.30 -6.04 -9.01
N ALA A 129 25.43 -5.65 -9.94
CA ALA A 129 24.26 -4.83 -9.69
C ALA A 129 23.01 -5.70 -9.42
N LEU A 130 22.46 -5.63 -8.21
CA LEU A 130 21.34 -6.44 -7.74
C LEU A 130 20.05 -6.14 -8.54
N LYS A 131 19.45 -7.17 -9.14
CA LYS A 131 18.26 -7.09 -10.02
C LYS A 131 16.94 -7.15 -9.26
N SER A 132 16.89 -7.90 -8.17
CA SER A 132 15.70 -8.12 -7.31
C SER A 132 15.16 -6.85 -6.64
N GLN A 133 15.87 -5.73 -6.79
CA GLN A 133 15.56 -4.44 -6.20
C GLN A 133 15.55 -3.32 -7.26
N VAL A 134 15.42 -3.69 -8.54
CA VAL A 134 15.25 -2.71 -9.62
C VAL A 134 13.86 -2.11 -9.52
N GLN A 135 13.83 -0.79 -9.35
CA GLN A 135 12.58 -0.06 -9.26
C GLN A 135 12.16 0.49 -10.61
N PRO A 136 10.87 0.43 -10.94
CA PRO A 136 10.34 1.19 -12.06
C PRO A 136 10.48 2.68 -11.78
N LYS A 137 10.94 3.45 -12.78
CA LYS A 137 10.84 4.92 -12.76
C LYS A 137 9.39 5.41 -12.87
N ASP A 138 8.55 4.58 -13.47
CA ASP A 138 7.12 4.80 -13.61
C ASP A 138 6.42 4.60 -12.26
N LEU A 139 5.77 5.64 -11.76
CA LEU A 139 5.11 5.64 -10.45
C LEU A 139 3.87 4.74 -10.41
N THR A 140 3.34 4.33 -11.56
CA THR A 140 2.23 3.38 -11.66
C THR A 140 2.68 1.92 -11.58
N LYS A 141 3.99 1.67 -11.75
CA LYS A 141 4.54 0.31 -11.74
C LYS A 141 5.04 -0.08 -10.36
N VAL A 142 4.66 -1.29 -9.97
CA VAL A 142 5.07 -1.90 -8.70
C VAL A 142 6.24 -2.84 -8.96
N ALA A 143 7.29 -2.73 -8.14
CA ALA A 143 8.39 -3.69 -8.20
C ALA A 143 7.89 -5.09 -7.79
N THR A 144 8.47 -6.15 -8.36
CA THR A 144 8.24 -7.49 -7.82
C THR A 144 8.74 -7.50 -6.37
N PRO A 145 7.91 -7.89 -5.39
CA PRO A 145 8.25 -7.78 -4.00
C PRO A 145 9.46 -8.66 -3.75
N THR A 146 10.39 -8.14 -2.96
CA THR A 146 11.56 -8.91 -2.53
C THR A 146 11.16 -10.17 -1.74
N ARG A 147 9.91 -10.23 -1.26
CA ARG A 147 9.31 -11.35 -0.54
C ARG A 147 8.11 -11.90 -1.36
N ILE A 148 8.35 -12.85 -2.27
CA ILE A 148 7.27 -13.62 -2.93
C ILE A 148 6.82 -14.81 -2.05
N GLN A 149 7.63 -15.22 -1.07
CA GLN A 149 7.28 -16.35 -0.20
C GLN A 149 5.94 -16.09 0.48
N MET A 150 5.03 -17.06 0.33
CA MET A 150 3.68 -17.05 0.85
C MET A 150 3.66 -16.40 2.23
N GLN A 151 2.78 -15.41 2.36
CA GLN A 151 2.29 -14.93 3.65
C GLN A 151 1.96 -16.14 4.55
N SER A 152 2.00 -15.93 5.87
CA SER A 152 1.72 -17.00 6.84
C SER A 152 0.48 -17.82 6.42
N PRO A 153 0.41 -19.14 6.71
CA PRO A 153 -0.79 -19.92 6.41
C PRO A 153 -2.07 -19.24 6.92
N ASP A 154 -1.99 -18.55 8.06
CA ASP A 154 -3.06 -17.68 8.59
C ASP A 154 -3.54 -16.60 7.62
N TYR A 155 -2.65 -15.82 7.01
CA TYR A 155 -3.02 -14.82 5.99
C TYR A 155 -3.74 -15.49 4.82
N PHE A 156 -3.23 -16.63 4.32
CA PHE A 156 -3.88 -17.35 3.23
C PHE A 156 -5.29 -17.81 3.61
N PHE A 157 -5.48 -18.33 4.83
CA PHE A 157 -6.79 -18.72 5.32
C PHE A 157 -7.74 -17.52 5.42
N ARG A 158 -7.28 -16.36 5.92
CA ARG A 158 -8.07 -15.12 5.98
C ARG A 158 -8.45 -14.61 4.60
N PHE A 159 -7.49 -14.61 3.67
CA PHE A 159 -7.71 -14.23 2.28
C PHE A 159 -8.71 -15.17 1.60
N ALA A 160 -8.51 -16.49 1.72
CA ALA A 160 -9.42 -17.48 1.17
C ALA A 160 -10.83 -17.39 1.78
N LYS A 161 -10.94 -17.15 3.10
CA LYS A 161 -12.22 -16.94 3.80
C LYS A 161 -12.97 -15.73 3.26
N ALA A 162 -12.26 -14.65 2.91
CA ALA A 162 -12.85 -13.44 2.32
C ALA A 162 -13.24 -13.63 0.84
N VAL A 163 -12.36 -14.24 0.04
CA VAL A 163 -12.52 -14.39 -1.41
C VAL A 163 -13.53 -15.48 -1.78
N PHE A 164 -13.45 -16.65 -1.15
CA PHE A 164 -14.15 -17.85 -1.62
C PHE A 164 -15.68 -17.71 -1.69
N PRO A 165 -16.37 -17.15 -0.66
CA PRO A 165 -17.82 -16.94 -0.74
C PRO A 165 -18.21 -16.01 -1.89
N GLU A 166 -17.45 -14.93 -2.09
CA GLU A 166 -17.72 -13.93 -3.12
C GLU A 166 -17.37 -14.45 -4.52
N ALA A 167 -16.33 -15.28 -4.65
CA ALA A 167 -15.91 -15.89 -5.91
C ALA A 167 -16.96 -16.88 -6.43
N ILE A 168 -17.59 -17.67 -5.55
CA ILE A 168 -18.69 -18.58 -5.93
C ILE A 168 -19.88 -17.78 -6.46
N LYS A 169 -20.31 -16.72 -5.76
CA LYS A 169 -21.40 -15.84 -6.20
C LYS A 169 -21.12 -15.23 -7.56
N ARG A 170 -19.90 -14.70 -7.74
CA ARG A 170 -19.45 -14.15 -9.02
C ARG A 170 -19.43 -15.21 -10.13
N LEU A 171 -19.01 -16.45 -9.84
CA LEU A 171 -19.03 -17.54 -10.81
C LEU A 171 -20.46 -17.85 -11.29
N VAL A 172 -21.42 -17.90 -10.36
CA VAL A 172 -22.85 -18.06 -10.70
C VAL A 172 -23.33 -16.95 -11.62
N VAL A 173 -23.00 -15.70 -11.31
CA VAL A 173 -23.34 -14.55 -12.17
C VAL A 173 -22.61 -14.62 -13.50
N ASN A 174 -21.36 -15.08 -13.59
CA ASN A 174 -20.67 -15.20 -14.87
C ASN A 174 -21.31 -16.26 -15.79
N ILE A 175 -21.75 -17.39 -15.22
CA ILE A 175 -22.41 -18.49 -15.96
C ILE A 175 -23.80 -18.04 -16.46
N ALA A 176 -24.56 -17.33 -15.63
CA ALA A 176 -25.94 -16.95 -15.92
C ALA A 176 -26.11 -15.48 -16.36
N GLY A 177 -25.04 -14.69 -16.41
CA GLY A 177 -25.12 -13.23 -16.44
C GLY A 177 -25.65 -12.62 -17.73
N GLY A 178 -25.72 -13.40 -18.82
CA GLY A 178 -26.38 -12.96 -20.04
C GLY A 178 -27.90 -12.79 -19.90
N ILE A 179 -28.51 -13.33 -18.83
CA ILE A 179 -29.96 -13.31 -18.59
C ILE A 179 -30.35 -12.71 -17.23
N MET A 180 -29.38 -12.31 -16.40
CA MET A 180 -29.64 -11.79 -15.06
C MET A 180 -29.77 -10.26 -15.06
N SER A 181 -30.77 -9.74 -14.35
CA SER A 181 -30.87 -8.32 -14.02
C SER A 181 -29.92 -7.95 -12.88
N LEU A 182 -29.61 -6.66 -12.71
CA LEU A 182 -28.76 -6.21 -11.60
C LEU A 182 -29.42 -6.39 -10.23
N GLU A 183 -30.75 -6.34 -10.12
CA GLU A 183 -31.48 -6.70 -8.91
C GLU A 183 -31.20 -8.16 -8.52
N THR A 184 -31.19 -9.05 -9.51
CA THR A 184 -30.90 -10.47 -9.29
C THR A 184 -29.45 -10.67 -8.86
N VAL A 185 -28.51 -9.95 -9.49
CA VAL A 185 -27.09 -9.95 -9.08
C VAL A 185 -26.96 -9.49 -7.62
N GLN A 186 -27.51 -8.34 -7.27
CA GLN A 186 -27.46 -7.81 -5.91
C GLN A 186 -28.06 -8.81 -4.90
N TYR A 187 -29.22 -9.38 -5.22
CA TYR A 187 -29.87 -10.39 -4.39
C TYR A 187 -28.99 -11.61 -4.14
N ILE A 188 -28.31 -12.15 -5.16
CA ILE A 188 -27.37 -13.28 -5.01
C ILE A 188 -26.24 -12.93 -4.04
N PHE A 189 -25.72 -11.71 -4.13
CA PHE A 189 -24.65 -11.26 -3.24
C PHE A 189 -25.13 -11.10 -1.79
N ASP A 190 -26.37 -10.63 -1.60
CA ASP A 190 -26.99 -10.40 -0.29
C ASP A 190 -27.56 -11.66 0.37
N LEU A 191 -27.82 -12.72 -0.38
CA LEU A 191 -28.46 -13.93 0.14
C LEU A 191 -27.64 -14.64 1.22
N VAL A 192 -26.30 -14.60 1.13
CA VAL A 192 -25.41 -15.35 2.01
C VAL A 192 -24.22 -14.49 2.42
N GLY A 193 -24.03 -14.24 3.72
CA GLY A 193 -22.85 -13.55 4.25
C GLY A 193 -23.17 -12.32 5.08
N LYS A 194 -22.15 -11.47 5.29
CA LYS A 194 -22.28 -10.19 6.00
C LYS A 194 -23.19 -9.26 5.19
N GLN A 195 -24.18 -8.68 5.85
CA GLN A 195 -24.96 -7.58 5.27
C GLN A 195 -24.15 -6.29 5.40
N TYR A 196 -24.23 -5.44 4.39
CA TYR A 196 -23.54 -4.16 4.35
C TYR A 196 -24.57 -3.02 4.35
N ASP A 197 -24.14 -1.86 4.83
CA ASP A 197 -24.99 -0.68 4.87
C ASP A 197 -25.45 -0.29 3.46
N HIS A 198 -26.76 -0.07 3.32
CA HIS A 198 -27.34 0.48 2.12
C HIS A 198 -27.44 2.00 2.25
N TYR A 199 -26.95 2.73 1.25
CA TYR A 199 -26.95 4.19 1.22
C TYR A 199 -27.97 4.67 0.19
N PRO A 200 -29.19 5.07 0.62
CA PRO A 200 -30.24 5.44 -0.32
C PRO A 200 -29.84 6.67 -1.15
N ASN A 201 -30.53 6.91 -2.26
CA ASN A 201 -30.27 8.03 -3.15
C ASN A 201 -30.94 9.32 -2.65
N THR A 202 -30.62 9.74 -1.41
CA THR A 202 -31.15 10.96 -0.78
C THR A 202 -30.05 12.00 -0.57
N ALA A 203 -30.44 13.27 -0.44
CA ALA A 203 -29.51 14.38 -0.17
C ALA A 203 -28.67 14.14 1.10
N GLY A 204 -29.30 13.69 2.20
CA GLY A 204 -28.59 13.39 3.44
C GLY A 204 -27.58 12.24 3.31
N ALA A 205 -27.94 11.19 2.57
CA ALA A 205 -27.02 10.07 2.31
C ALA A 205 -25.83 10.47 1.44
N LEU A 206 -26.02 11.36 0.46
CA LEU A 206 -24.92 11.92 -0.33
C LEU A 206 -23.93 12.68 0.55
N ILE A 207 -24.41 13.62 1.38
CA ILE A 207 -23.57 14.40 2.29
C ILE A 207 -22.83 13.47 3.27
N TYR A 208 -23.50 12.46 3.83
CA TYR A 208 -22.86 11.48 4.68
C TYR A 208 -21.73 10.74 3.94
N CYS A 209 -21.96 10.29 2.70
CA CYS A 209 -20.94 9.60 1.91
C CYS A 209 -19.72 10.49 1.64
N LEU A 210 -19.95 11.75 1.25
CA LEU A 210 -18.89 12.73 0.99
C LEU A 210 -18.06 13.11 2.22
N MET A 211 -18.55 12.83 3.43
CA MET A 211 -17.82 13.07 4.67
C MET A 211 -17.18 11.80 5.23
N ASN A 212 -17.80 10.62 5.06
CA ASN A 212 -17.47 9.46 5.89
C ASN A 212 -17.15 8.15 5.17
N THR A 213 -17.39 8.05 3.86
CA THR A 213 -17.17 6.80 3.11
C THR A 213 -15.96 6.91 2.18
N VAL A 214 -15.78 5.95 1.26
CA VAL A 214 -14.78 6.05 0.19
C VAL A 214 -14.99 7.32 -0.66
N CYS A 215 -16.22 7.86 -0.74
CA CYS A 215 -16.51 9.10 -1.43
C CYS A 215 -15.91 10.36 -0.76
N ALA A 216 -15.37 10.24 0.45
CA ALA A 216 -14.82 11.34 1.21
C ALA A 216 -13.45 11.76 0.67
N VAL A 217 -13.50 12.59 -0.38
CA VAL A 217 -12.38 13.28 -1.00
C VAL A 217 -12.25 14.71 -0.46
N PRO A 218 -11.09 15.37 -0.65
CA PRO A 218 -10.91 16.75 -0.21
C PRO A 218 -11.99 17.71 -0.72
N TYR A 219 -12.45 18.60 0.16
CA TYR A 219 -13.40 19.67 -0.13
C TYR A 219 -12.70 21.03 0.00
N ARG A 220 -13.27 22.05 -0.63
CA ARG A 220 -12.87 23.45 -0.48
C ARG A 220 -13.99 24.27 0.16
N LEU A 221 -13.60 25.29 0.92
CA LEU A 221 -14.52 26.25 1.51
C LEU A 221 -14.46 27.54 0.69
N GLU A 222 -15.62 28.01 0.23
CA GLU A 222 -15.74 29.28 -0.50
C GLU A 222 -16.98 30.01 0.01
N ASP A 223 -16.79 31.22 0.54
CA ASP A 223 -17.80 31.99 1.26
C ASP A 223 -18.49 31.19 2.39
N ASN A 224 -19.69 30.67 2.11
CA ASN A 224 -20.50 29.84 3.02
C ASN A 224 -20.82 28.46 2.42
N LEU A 225 -20.13 28.08 1.36
CA LEU A 225 -20.31 26.82 0.65
C LEU A 225 -19.14 25.87 0.95
N ILE A 226 -19.51 24.59 1.10
CA ILE A 226 -18.58 23.47 1.15
C ILE A 226 -18.67 22.80 -0.21
N ILE A 227 -17.57 22.76 -0.95
CA ILE A 227 -17.58 22.32 -2.35
C ILE A 227 -16.73 21.07 -2.47
N TRP A 228 -17.36 19.97 -2.87
CA TRP A 228 -16.68 18.75 -3.32
C TRP A 228 -16.66 18.73 -4.84
N GLU A 229 -15.51 18.41 -5.44
CA GLU A 229 -15.37 18.39 -6.90
C GLU A 229 -14.70 17.09 -7.36
N ALA A 230 -15.26 16.51 -8.41
CA ALA A 230 -14.67 15.41 -9.15
C ALA A 230 -14.68 15.78 -10.64
N LEU A 231 -13.52 16.25 -11.11
CA LEU A 231 -13.31 16.72 -12.47
C LEU A 231 -12.38 15.74 -13.21
N TRP A 232 -12.77 15.35 -14.42
CA TRP A 232 -12.14 14.30 -15.24
C TRP A 232 -11.83 14.78 -16.66
N ASP A 233 -12.16 16.03 -16.99
CA ASP A 233 -11.94 16.62 -18.29
C ASP A 233 -10.45 16.78 -18.61
N LYS A 234 -9.60 16.96 -17.60
CA LYS A 234 -8.16 17.14 -17.76
C LYS A 234 -7.38 16.46 -16.64
N SER A 235 -6.18 16.00 -17.00
CA SER A 235 -5.15 15.58 -16.06
C SER A 235 -4.75 16.74 -15.16
N PRO A 236 -4.79 16.61 -13.82
CA PRO A 236 -4.37 17.68 -12.94
C PRO A 236 -2.86 17.96 -13.03
N LEU A 237 -2.07 16.98 -13.49
CA LEU A 237 -0.63 17.11 -13.65
C LEU A 237 -0.23 17.77 -14.98
N THR A 238 -0.79 17.31 -16.10
CA THR A 238 -0.36 17.73 -17.44
C THR A 238 -1.26 18.78 -18.07
N GLY A 239 -2.48 18.95 -17.55
CA GLY A 239 -3.52 19.78 -18.16
C GLY A 239 -4.10 19.21 -19.47
N ASN A 240 -3.62 18.04 -19.91
CA ASN A 240 -4.10 17.39 -21.12
C ASN A 240 -5.46 16.71 -20.88
N PRO A 241 -6.31 16.58 -21.91
CA PRO A 241 -7.56 15.84 -21.78
C PRO A 241 -7.33 14.37 -21.43
N LEU A 242 -8.10 13.84 -20.47
CA LEU A 242 -8.13 12.41 -20.20
C LEU A 242 -8.85 11.66 -21.33
N LYS A 243 -8.45 10.42 -21.57
CA LYS A 243 -9.00 9.50 -22.59
C LYS A 243 -9.99 8.53 -21.96
N PHE A 244 -11.06 8.27 -22.69
CA PHE A 244 -12.21 7.48 -22.22
C PHE A 244 -12.63 6.44 -23.25
N ASP A 245 -13.05 5.28 -22.78
CA ASP A 245 -13.54 4.18 -23.63
C ASP A 245 -15.03 4.25 -23.91
N LYS A 246 -15.75 5.08 -23.14
CA LYS A 246 -17.20 5.22 -23.23
C LYS A 246 -17.59 6.67 -23.13
N GLU A 247 -18.35 7.17 -24.10
CA GLU A 247 -18.97 8.48 -24.00
C GLU A 247 -20.04 8.49 -22.89
N ASP A 248 -20.21 9.63 -22.23
CA ASP A 248 -21.26 9.88 -21.24
C ASP A 248 -21.39 8.88 -20.07
N ALA A 249 -20.29 8.21 -19.70
CA ALA A 249 -20.24 7.27 -18.58
C ALA A 249 -19.60 7.86 -17.31
N LEU A 250 -18.74 8.87 -17.42
CA LEU A 250 -18.10 9.55 -16.29
C LEU A 250 -18.18 11.07 -16.46
N PRO A 251 -19.17 11.74 -15.83
CA PRO A 251 -19.28 13.20 -15.88
C PRO A 251 -18.35 13.87 -14.88
N ASN A 252 -18.16 15.18 -15.10
CA ASN A 252 -17.69 16.06 -14.05
C ASN A 252 -18.83 16.34 -13.07
N VAL A 253 -18.52 16.36 -11.78
CA VAL A 253 -19.51 16.61 -10.72
C VAL A 253 -18.96 17.62 -9.73
N LYS A 254 -19.81 18.56 -9.34
CA LYS A 254 -19.63 19.41 -8.16
C LYS A 254 -20.81 19.24 -7.23
N VAL A 255 -20.53 19.10 -5.95
CA VAL A 255 -21.57 19.07 -4.91
C VAL A 255 -21.32 20.24 -3.98
N PHE A 256 -22.36 21.05 -3.80
CA PHE A 256 -22.35 22.20 -2.92
C PHE A 256 -23.13 21.85 -1.66
N GLY A 257 -22.46 21.88 -0.52
CA GLY A 257 -23.06 21.81 0.79
C GLY A 257 -23.09 23.18 1.45
N ARG A 258 -23.99 23.35 2.42
CA ARG A 258 -24.08 24.54 3.26
C ARG A 258 -24.42 24.14 4.69
N LYS A 259 -23.98 24.96 5.65
CA LYS A 259 -24.49 24.90 7.02
C LYS A 259 -25.41 26.08 7.28
N ASP A 260 -26.50 25.84 7.98
CA ASP A 260 -27.41 26.90 8.40
C ASP A 260 -26.84 27.71 9.58
N THR A 261 -25.99 27.08 10.38
CA THR A 261 -25.25 27.68 11.50
C THR A 261 -23.83 27.13 11.56
N PRO A 262 -22.86 27.80 12.22
CA PRO A 262 -21.49 27.28 12.30
C PRO A 262 -21.38 25.88 12.93
N GLN A 263 -22.28 25.56 13.87
CA GLN A 263 -22.39 24.27 14.55
C GLN A 263 -23.42 23.32 13.91
N GLY A 264 -24.11 23.75 12.85
CA GLY A 264 -25.19 22.98 12.23
C GLY A 264 -24.67 21.79 11.42
N SER A 265 -25.57 20.86 11.11
CA SER A 265 -25.30 19.80 10.14
C SER A 265 -25.10 20.38 8.74
N VAL A 266 -24.32 19.66 7.93
CA VAL A 266 -24.13 20.02 6.53
C VAL A 266 -25.35 19.54 5.74
N LYS A 267 -25.94 20.43 4.96
CA LYS A 267 -27.07 20.13 4.06
C LYS A 267 -26.65 20.30 2.62
N LEU A 268 -27.26 19.52 1.74
CA LEU A 268 -27.09 19.68 0.30
C LEU A 268 -27.71 21.02 -0.13
N HIS A 269 -26.93 21.83 -0.86
CA HIS A 269 -27.40 23.04 -1.52
C HIS A 269 -27.74 22.76 -2.98
N SER A 270 -26.84 22.16 -3.74
CA SER A 270 -27.04 21.78 -5.14
C SER A 270 -26.01 20.74 -5.61
N ILE A 271 -26.31 20.09 -6.73
CA ILE A 271 -25.40 19.20 -7.46
C ILE A 271 -25.30 19.74 -8.89
N GLU A 272 -24.08 19.98 -9.36
CA GLU A 272 -23.80 20.32 -10.75
C GLU A 272 -23.16 19.13 -11.45
N ILE A 273 -23.73 18.73 -12.59
CA ILE A 273 -23.26 17.60 -13.39
C ILE A 273 -23.03 18.07 -14.82
N LYS A 274 -21.87 17.73 -15.38
CA LYS A 274 -21.56 17.98 -16.79
C LYS A 274 -20.97 16.74 -17.44
N PHE A 275 -21.72 16.13 -18.34
CA PHE A 275 -21.20 15.09 -19.21
C PHE A 275 -20.39 15.72 -20.35
N ARG A 276 -19.56 14.91 -21.02
CA ARG A 276 -18.68 15.42 -22.09
C ARG A 276 -19.46 15.97 -23.27
N SER A 277 -20.57 15.36 -23.63
CA SER A 277 -21.42 15.86 -24.73
C SER A 277 -22.30 17.04 -24.31
N ASP A 278 -22.32 17.42 -23.03
CA ASP A 278 -23.05 18.59 -22.57
C ASP A 278 -22.27 19.89 -22.85
N ARG A 279 -22.99 20.88 -23.37
CA ARG A 279 -22.45 22.24 -23.50
C ARG A 279 -22.27 22.90 -22.13
N ASP A 280 -23.32 22.83 -21.31
CA ASP A 280 -23.46 23.55 -20.05
C ASP A 280 -23.64 22.59 -18.87
N TRP A 281 -23.38 23.08 -17.65
CA TRP A 281 -23.62 22.31 -16.43
C TRP A 281 -25.12 22.18 -16.16
N LYS A 282 -25.56 20.97 -15.82
CA LYS A 282 -26.90 20.74 -15.29
C LYS A 282 -26.87 20.91 -13.78
N VAL A 283 -27.64 21.88 -13.28
CA VAL A 283 -27.80 22.14 -11.84
C VAL A 283 -29.04 21.40 -11.35
N VAL A 284 -28.92 20.67 -10.25
CA VAL A 284 -30.01 19.94 -9.59
C VAL A 284 -30.06 20.35 -8.13
N ASN A 285 -31.21 20.85 -7.69
CA ASN A 285 -31.48 21.27 -6.32
C ASN A 285 -32.16 20.16 -5.50
N PRO A 286 -32.16 20.25 -4.16
CA PRO A 286 -32.77 19.24 -3.29
C PRO A 286 -34.26 18.95 -3.54
N ASP A 287 -35.01 19.90 -4.10
CA ASP A 287 -36.45 19.74 -4.34
C ASP A 287 -36.78 19.31 -5.78
N ASP A 288 -35.75 19.13 -6.63
CA ASP A 288 -35.95 18.75 -8.03
C ASP A 288 -36.27 17.25 -8.17
N GLU A 289 -37.16 16.90 -9.11
CA GLU A 289 -37.54 15.50 -9.41
C GLU A 289 -36.35 14.61 -9.82
N LEU A 290 -35.25 15.24 -10.27
CA LEU A 290 -34.04 14.57 -10.71
C LEU A 290 -33.01 14.36 -9.59
N LEU A 291 -33.32 14.73 -8.35
CA LEU A 291 -32.38 14.62 -7.23
C LEU A 291 -31.86 13.18 -7.07
N GLU A 292 -32.74 12.18 -7.15
CA GLU A 292 -32.35 10.78 -6.95
C GLU A 292 -31.27 10.34 -7.94
N TRP A 293 -31.48 10.67 -9.22
CA TRP A 293 -30.52 10.46 -10.29
C TRP A 293 -29.20 11.21 -10.05
N ALA A 294 -29.28 12.50 -9.71
CA ALA A 294 -28.09 13.33 -9.48
C ALA A 294 -27.25 12.83 -8.30
N VAL A 295 -27.92 12.39 -7.23
CA VAL A 295 -27.28 11.77 -6.06
C VAL A 295 -26.59 10.47 -6.44
N TYR A 296 -27.23 9.60 -7.23
CA TYR A 296 -26.61 8.37 -7.71
C TYR A 296 -25.35 8.63 -8.55
N VAL A 297 -25.45 9.56 -9.49
CA VAL A 297 -24.32 9.98 -10.34
C VAL A 297 -23.19 10.53 -9.47
N ALA A 298 -23.48 11.44 -8.55
CA ALA A 298 -22.48 12.03 -7.66
C ALA A 298 -21.78 10.96 -6.82
N LYS A 299 -22.52 10.09 -6.12
CA LYS A 299 -21.92 9.01 -5.31
C LYS A 299 -21.01 8.11 -6.15
N SER A 300 -21.43 7.74 -7.36
CA SER A 300 -20.65 6.88 -8.27
C SER A 300 -19.34 7.53 -8.70
N VAL A 301 -19.38 8.82 -9.06
CA VAL A 301 -18.21 9.59 -9.49
C VAL A 301 -17.23 9.80 -8.34
N PHE A 302 -17.73 10.17 -7.15
CA PHE A 302 -16.89 10.36 -5.97
C PHE A 302 -16.35 9.04 -5.42
N ALA A 303 -17.08 7.94 -5.53
CA ALA A 303 -16.57 6.62 -5.15
C ALA A 303 -15.36 6.23 -6.04
N LEU A 304 -15.44 6.46 -7.35
CA LEU A 304 -14.29 6.25 -8.23
C LEU A 304 -13.11 7.16 -7.87
N LYS A 305 -13.36 8.46 -7.63
CA LYS A 305 -12.28 9.38 -7.21
C LYS A 305 -11.63 8.93 -5.90
N GLY A 306 -12.43 8.51 -4.93
CA GLY A 306 -11.97 7.96 -3.66
C GLY A 306 -11.13 6.70 -3.80
N GLU A 307 -11.58 5.73 -4.61
CA GLU A 307 -10.81 4.54 -4.93
C GLU A 307 -9.49 4.89 -5.64
N ALA A 308 -9.54 5.77 -6.64
CA ALA A 308 -8.36 6.08 -7.43
C ALA A 308 -7.32 6.90 -6.65
N GLU A 309 -7.75 7.97 -5.99
CA GLU A 309 -6.84 8.95 -5.36
C GLU A 309 -6.56 8.61 -3.90
N GLU A 310 -7.57 8.31 -3.08
CA GLU A 310 -7.38 8.08 -1.64
C GLU A 310 -6.95 6.64 -1.33
N HIS A 311 -7.59 5.66 -1.98
CA HIS A 311 -7.27 4.25 -1.72
C HIS A 311 -6.00 3.82 -2.46
N LEU A 312 -6.01 3.83 -3.79
CA LEU A 312 -4.95 3.25 -4.62
C LEU A 312 -3.72 4.16 -4.69
N ALA A 313 -3.89 5.43 -5.03
CA ALA A 313 -2.73 6.32 -5.16
C ALA A 313 -2.07 6.62 -3.81
N LYS A 314 -2.83 7.06 -2.79
CA LYS A 314 -2.25 7.38 -1.47
C LYS A 314 -2.00 6.16 -0.60
N GLY A 315 -3.01 5.32 -0.40
CA GLY A 315 -2.93 4.16 0.50
C GLY A 315 -1.99 3.06 0.01
N HIS A 316 -1.84 2.88 -1.31
CA HIS A 316 -1.02 1.83 -1.90
C HIS A 316 0.24 2.37 -2.59
N LEU A 317 0.13 3.20 -3.64
CA LEU A 317 1.29 3.59 -4.45
C LEU A 317 2.26 4.51 -3.71
N LEU A 318 1.77 5.59 -3.11
CA LEU A 318 2.60 6.54 -2.34
C LEU A 318 3.26 5.83 -1.15
N LEU A 319 2.48 5.09 -0.37
CA LEU A 319 3.01 4.31 0.75
C LEU A 319 4.00 3.23 0.28
N GLY A 320 3.76 2.63 -0.88
CA GLY A 320 4.61 1.61 -1.49
C GLY A 320 6.00 2.13 -1.88
N ILE A 321 6.09 3.37 -2.37
CA ILE A 321 7.39 4.03 -2.65
C ILE A 321 8.24 4.10 -1.38
N ASP A 322 7.65 4.55 -0.27
CA ASP A 322 8.34 4.63 1.02
C ASP A 322 8.66 3.24 1.58
N ALA A 323 7.70 2.31 1.57
CA ALA A 323 7.86 0.95 2.09
C ALA A 323 9.03 0.23 1.42
N GLU A 324 9.09 0.28 0.09
CA GLU A 324 10.12 -0.41 -0.68
C GLU A 324 11.52 0.11 -0.35
N LYS A 325 11.69 1.43 -0.32
CA LYS A 325 12.96 2.08 0.00
C LYS A 325 13.33 1.90 1.47
N PHE A 326 12.35 1.91 2.36
CA PHE A 326 12.56 1.69 3.79
C PHE A 326 13.15 0.30 4.03
N GLN A 327 12.57 -0.73 3.42
CA GLN A 327 13.03 -2.11 3.57
C GLN A 327 14.40 -2.38 2.91
N LYS A 328 14.77 -1.56 1.91
CA LYS A 328 16.08 -1.59 1.27
C LYS A 328 17.17 -1.03 2.19
N TYR A 329 16.92 0.15 2.77
CA TYR A 329 17.95 0.92 3.47
C TYR A 329 17.97 0.71 4.98
N ILE A 330 16.83 0.83 5.66
CA ILE A 330 16.76 0.81 7.12
C ILE A 330 16.99 -0.61 7.65
N THR A 331 18.01 -0.79 8.50
CA THR A 331 18.33 -2.10 9.07
C THR A 331 17.61 -2.35 10.40
N PRO A 332 17.42 -3.63 10.81
CA PRO A 332 16.84 -3.94 12.12
C PRO A 332 17.58 -3.43 13.35
N GLY A 333 18.80 -2.90 13.19
CA GLY A 333 19.54 -2.26 14.28
C GLY A 333 19.09 -0.82 14.54
N ASN A 334 18.60 -0.15 13.50
CA ASN A 334 18.08 1.21 13.55
C ASN A 334 16.76 1.23 14.35
N PRO A 335 16.61 2.07 15.40
CA PRO A 335 15.37 2.13 16.18
C PRO A 335 14.12 2.39 15.32
N LEU A 336 14.26 3.17 14.24
CA LEU A 336 13.18 3.46 13.30
C LEU A 336 12.62 2.20 12.63
N TYR A 337 13.42 1.14 12.49
CA TYR A 337 12.96 -0.16 11.98
C TYR A 337 11.84 -0.74 12.85
N LYS A 338 11.95 -0.66 14.17
CA LYS A 338 10.91 -1.18 15.08
C LYS A 338 9.60 -0.40 14.94
N VAL A 339 9.72 0.90 14.64
CA VAL A 339 8.62 1.86 14.56
C VAL A 339 7.83 1.69 13.27
N LEU A 340 8.51 1.67 12.10
CA LEU A 340 7.84 1.73 10.80
C LEU A 340 7.71 0.37 10.09
N SER A 341 8.66 -0.55 10.27
CA SER A 341 8.64 -1.86 9.56
C SER A 341 7.32 -2.62 9.75
N PRO A 342 6.72 -2.71 10.95
CA PRO A 342 5.46 -3.43 11.12
C PRO A 342 4.34 -2.92 10.23
N HIS A 343 4.34 -1.63 9.88
CA HIS A 343 3.29 -0.96 9.11
C HIS A 343 3.59 -0.90 7.61
N LEU A 344 4.83 -1.15 7.19
CA LEU A 344 5.26 -1.07 5.79
C LEU A 344 5.52 -2.45 5.16
N ASP A 345 5.67 -3.50 5.97
CA ASP A 345 6.15 -4.81 5.51
C ASP A 345 5.25 -5.49 4.46
N GLN A 346 3.94 -5.27 4.48
CA GLN A 346 2.98 -5.94 3.57
C GLN A 346 2.58 -5.12 2.34
N VAL A 347 2.90 -3.81 2.33
CA VAL A 347 2.48 -2.88 1.27
C VAL A 347 3.06 -3.30 -0.10
N GLU A 348 4.34 -3.69 -0.15
CA GLU A 348 4.97 -4.19 -1.38
C GLU A 348 4.20 -5.39 -1.99
N PHE A 349 3.74 -6.31 -1.12
CA PHE A 349 3.10 -7.55 -1.56
C PHE A 349 1.69 -7.31 -2.09
N ILE A 350 0.87 -6.53 -1.39
CA ILE A 350 -0.49 -6.24 -1.84
C ILE A 350 -0.51 -5.38 -3.10
N ASN A 351 0.41 -4.41 -3.21
CA ASN A 351 0.57 -3.62 -4.44
C ASN A 351 0.94 -4.51 -5.61
N TRP A 352 1.81 -5.50 -5.39
CA TRP A 352 2.21 -6.43 -6.43
C TRP A 352 1.06 -7.33 -6.87
N ILE A 353 0.27 -7.86 -5.94
CA ILE A 353 -0.98 -8.59 -6.27
C ILE A 353 -1.89 -7.69 -7.11
N GLY A 354 -2.07 -6.44 -6.73
CA GLY A 354 -2.83 -5.44 -7.50
C GLY A 354 -2.27 -5.26 -8.92
N SER A 355 -0.95 -5.31 -9.08
CA SER A 355 -0.28 -5.19 -10.38
C SER A 355 -0.34 -6.43 -11.26
N MET A 356 -0.80 -7.60 -10.77
CA MET A 356 -0.92 -8.82 -11.58
C MET A 356 -2.17 -8.81 -12.47
N GLY A 357 -2.47 -7.67 -13.12
CA GLY A 357 -3.65 -7.48 -13.98
C GLY A 357 -4.95 -7.14 -13.24
N ILE A 358 -4.91 -6.87 -11.92
CA ILE A 358 -6.12 -6.48 -11.19
C ILE A 358 -6.35 -4.97 -11.32
N ILE A 359 -5.33 -4.12 -11.15
CA ILE A 359 -5.56 -2.68 -10.93
C ILE A 359 -4.72 -1.77 -11.84
N PHE A 360 -3.44 -2.08 -12.07
CA PHE A 360 -2.48 -1.10 -12.62
C PHE A 360 -2.12 -1.26 -14.10
N ASP A 361 -2.62 -2.31 -14.77
CA ASP A 361 -2.28 -2.61 -16.17
C ASP A 361 -3.40 -2.26 -17.16
N ASN A 362 -3.04 -2.16 -18.44
CA ASN A 362 -4.03 -2.14 -19.53
C ASN A 362 -4.80 -3.47 -19.55
N ASN A 363 -6.12 -3.40 -19.67
CA ASN A 363 -7.10 -4.45 -19.40
C ASN A 363 -7.20 -4.86 -17.92
N SER A 364 -6.81 -3.97 -17.00
CA SER A 364 -7.06 -4.20 -15.57
C SER A 364 -8.56 -4.26 -15.29
N VAL A 365 -8.87 -4.84 -14.15
CA VAL A 365 -10.24 -4.85 -13.65
C VAL A 365 -10.76 -3.44 -13.46
N LEU A 366 -9.96 -2.54 -12.88
CA LEU A 366 -10.41 -1.18 -12.63
C LEU A 366 -10.69 -0.44 -13.93
N GLU A 367 -9.83 -0.57 -14.96
CA GLU A 367 -10.13 -0.04 -16.29
C GLU A 367 -11.45 -0.61 -16.82
N SER A 368 -11.65 -1.93 -16.70
CA SER A 368 -12.89 -2.58 -17.11
C SER A 368 -14.13 -2.10 -16.34
N LEU A 369 -13.95 -1.59 -15.11
CA LEU A 369 -15.02 -1.10 -14.26
C LEU A 369 -15.31 0.38 -14.45
N THR A 370 -14.45 1.15 -15.11
CA THR A 370 -14.62 2.60 -15.24
C THR A 370 -14.83 3.00 -16.70
N ALA A 371 -14.98 4.31 -16.94
CA ALA A 371 -14.99 4.88 -18.29
C ALA A 371 -13.61 5.35 -18.76
N LEU A 372 -12.62 5.38 -17.86
CA LEU A 372 -11.26 5.86 -18.15
C LEU A 372 -10.43 4.72 -18.76
N THR A 373 -9.62 5.07 -19.75
CA THR A 373 -8.57 4.18 -20.25
C THR A 373 -7.53 3.90 -19.17
N GLY A 374 -6.80 2.80 -19.27
CA GLY A 374 -5.67 2.48 -18.36
C GLY A 374 -4.62 3.59 -18.31
N GLU A 375 -4.32 4.24 -19.45
CA GLU A 375 -3.41 5.40 -19.53
C GLU A 375 -3.89 6.57 -18.67
N SER A 376 -5.17 6.92 -18.77
CA SER A 376 -5.75 8.04 -18.02
C SER A 376 -5.92 7.74 -16.54
N LEU A 377 -6.23 6.50 -16.16
CA LEU A 377 -6.17 6.06 -14.77
C LEU A 377 -4.74 6.19 -14.22
N GLY A 378 -3.73 5.81 -15.01
CA GLY A 378 -2.33 5.99 -14.66
C GLY A 378 -1.99 7.46 -14.39
N GLU A 379 -2.43 8.39 -15.24
CA GLU A 379 -2.24 9.82 -15.00
C GLU A 379 -2.90 10.31 -13.70
N VAL A 380 -4.12 9.85 -13.40
CA VAL A 380 -4.82 10.18 -12.16
C VAL A 380 -4.03 9.68 -10.94
N PHE A 381 -3.51 8.45 -10.99
CA PHE A 381 -2.69 7.90 -9.92
C PHE A 381 -1.41 8.70 -9.70
N VAL A 382 -0.68 9.00 -10.77
CA VAL A 382 0.56 9.80 -10.69
C VAL A 382 0.27 11.17 -10.12
N SER A 383 -0.79 11.84 -10.59
CA SER A 383 -1.19 13.14 -10.09
C SER A 383 -1.50 13.10 -8.60
N ALA A 384 -2.25 12.10 -8.14
CA ALA A 384 -2.57 11.96 -6.72
C ALA A 384 -1.33 11.66 -5.87
N VAL A 385 -0.40 10.81 -6.33
CA VAL A 385 0.88 10.56 -5.65
C VAL A 385 1.69 11.85 -5.53
N VAL A 386 1.85 12.61 -6.62
CA VAL A 386 2.63 13.85 -6.64
C VAL A 386 1.99 14.91 -5.75
N CYS A 387 0.69 15.15 -5.88
CA CYS A 387 -0.01 16.17 -5.09
C CYS A 387 -0.03 15.86 -3.59
N ASN A 388 0.12 14.59 -3.17
CA ASN A 388 0.06 14.19 -1.77
C ASN A 388 1.41 13.72 -1.20
N GLY A 389 2.49 13.78 -1.99
CA GLY A 389 3.81 13.30 -1.59
C GLY A 389 4.50 14.17 -0.54
N ASP A 390 4.16 15.45 -0.47
CA ASP A 390 4.79 16.39 0.45
C ASP A 390 4.25 16.23 1.87
N TYR A 391 4.91 15.40 2.67
CA TYR A 391 4.57 15.16 4.08
C TYR A 391 4.76 16.40 4.99
N THR A 392 5.38 17.48 4.51
CA THR A 392 5.59 18.69 5.31
C THR A 392 4.36 19.59 5.38
N ARG A 393 3.41 19.38 4.46
CA ARG A 393 2.11 20.07 4.50
C ARG A 393 1.32 19.70 5.76
N THR A 394 0.50 20.62 6.24
CA THR A 394 -0.33 20.42 7.43
C THR A 394 -1.78 20.08 7.11
N ASP A 395 -2.18 20.16 5.84
CA ASP A 395 -3.55 19.96 5.35
C ASP A 395 -3.83 18.52 4.87
N HIS A 396 -3.01 17.55 5.31
CA HIS A 396 -3.18 16.14 4.97
C HIS A 396 -4.43 15.49 5.55
N VAL A 397 -4.96 16.06 6.64
CA VAL A 397 -6.19 15.63 7.31
C VAL A 397 -7.15 16.82 7.27
N GLN A 398 -8.40 16.55 6.92
CA GLN A 398 -9.39 17.60 6.81
C GLN A 398 -9.88 18.07 8.18
N GLU A 399 -10.22 19.36 8.28
CA GLU A 399 -10.98 19.82 9.44
C GLU A 399 -12.40 19.24 9.42
N PRO A 400 -12.95 18.82 10.57
CA PRO A 400 -14.29 18.30 10.64
C PRO A 400 -15.30 19.40 10.33
N LEU A 401 -16.28 19.07 9.49
CA LEU A 401 -17.33 20.01 9.11
C LEU A 401 -18.44 20.06 10.18
N SER A 402 -18.71 18.96 10.85
CA SER A 402 -19.71 18.88 11.90
C SER A 402 -19.39 17.68 12.79
N GLU A 403 -20.18 17.46 13.84
CA GLU A 403 -20.09 16.25 14.64
C GLU A 403 -20.39 14.97 13.83
N GLU A 404 -21.11 15.11 12.71
CA GLU A 404 -21.42 14.01 11.78
C GLU A 404 -20.25 13.70 10.83
N HIS A 405 -19.22 14.55 10.75
CA HIS A 405 -18.02 14.30 9.95
C HIS A 405 -17.05 13.39 10.73
N THR A 406 -17.51 12.17 11.04
CA THR A 406 -16.83 11.21 11.90
C THR A 406 -15.47 10.77 11.38
N LYS A 407 -15.26 10.73 10.06
CA LYS A 407 -13.96 10.41 9.45
C LYS A 407 -12.89 11.43 9.82
N ALA A 408 -13.10 12.72 9.51
CA ALA A 408 -12.17 13.79 9.86
C ALA A 408 -11.90 13.89 11.36
N LEU A 409 -12.94 13.70 12.20
CA LEU A 409 -12.78 13.63 13.65
C LEU A 409 -11.85 12.48 14.08
N ALA A 410 -12.04 11.29 13.51
CA ALA A 410 -11.21 10.12 13.79
C ALA A 410 -9.76 10.35 13.33
N GLU A 411 -9.57 10.87 12.12
CA GLU A 411 -8.26 11.13 11.52
C GLU A 411 -7.45 12.13 12.35
N LYS A 412 -8.07 13.26 12.74
CA LYS A 412 -7.41 14.29 13.54
C LYS A 412 -7.01 13.78 14.92
N HIS A 413 -7.87 12.98 15.56
CA HIS A 413 -7.52 12.37 16.84
C HIS A 413 -6.38 11.35 16.69
N HIS A 414 -6.45 10.47 15.70
CA HIS A 414 -5.44 9.45 15.46
C HIS A 414 -4.08 10.08 15.11
N LEU A 415 -4.07 11.15 14.34
CA LEU A 415 -2.85 11.92 14.06
C LEU A 415 -2.20 12.42 15.35
N SER A 416 -2.98 12.98 16.28
CA SER A 416 -2.47 13.40 17.60
C SER A 416 -1.90 12.23 18.42
N VAL A 417 -2.52 11.05 18.35
CA VAL A 417 -2.00 9.83 18.98
C VAL A 417 -0.65 9.43 18.39
N LEU A 418 -0.53 9.46 17.06
CA LEU A 418 0.71 9.13 16.36
C LEU A 418 1.82 10.15 16.63
N GLU A 419 1.49 11.44 16.70
CA GLU A 419 2.44 12.50 17.07
C GLU A 419 3.02 12.26 18.46
N LYS A 420 2.16 11.98 19.45
CA LYS A 420 2.59 11.63 20.82
C LYS A 420 3.50 10.40 20.84
N TYR A 421 3.16 9.37 20.07
CA TYR A 421 3.97 8.16 19.97
C TYR A 421 5.34 8.44 19.37
N VAL A 422 5.41 9.14 18.24
CA VAL A 422 6.68 9.46 17.59
C VAL A 422 7.52 10.41 18.44
N ASP A 423 6.91 11.37 19.14
CA ASP A 423 7.61 12.21 20.11
C ASP A 423 8.27 11.39 21.22
N GLN A 424 7.56 10.40 21.76
CA GLN A 424 8.13 9.50 22.76
C GLN A 424 9.29 8.68 22.18
N VAL A 425 9.15 8.16 20.96
CA VAL A 425 10.23 7.44 20.25
C VAL A 425 11.46 8.34 20.09
N LEU A 426 11.29 9.56 19.58
CA LEU A 426 12.43 10.45 19.34
C LEU A 426 13.07 10.94 20.64
N LYS A 427 12.30 11.07 21.72
CA LYS A 427 12.84 11.36 23.04
C LYS A 427 13.70 10.23 23.61
N GLU A 428 13.26 8.98 23.45
CA GLU A 428 13.92 7.81 24.04
C GLU A 428 15.04 7.24 23.17
N ASP A 429 14.84 7.22 21.85
CA ASP A 429 15.74 6.59 20.87
C ASP A 429 16.47 7.62 19.99
N GLY A 430 16.22 8.92 20.15
CA GLY A 430 16.71 9.98 19.25
C GLY A 430 18.23 10.06 19.14
N GLU A 431 18.96 9.97 20.26
CA GLU A 431 20.43 9.96 20.25
C GLU A 431 20.98 8.77 19.46
N LYS A 432 20.35 7.60 19.62
CA LYS A 432 20.72 6.39 18.88
C LYS A 432 20.38 6.55 17.40
N ILE A 433 19.21 7.08 17.06
CA ILE A 433 18.81 7.38 15.67
C ILE A 433 19.82 8.34 15.01
N ALA A 434 20.32 9.33 15.76
CA ALA A 434 21.30 10.31 15.31
C ALA A 434 22.73 9.75 15.15
N GLU A 435 23.01 8.52 15.60
CA GLU A 435 24.30 7.88 15.35
C GLU A 435 24.58 7.82 13.83
N SER A 436 25.75 8.27 13.41
CA SER A 436 26.14 8.40 11.99
C SER A 436 25.79 7.20 11.11
N LYS A 437 25.95 5.97 11.61
CA LYS A 437 25.61 4.75 10.86
C LYS A 437 24.09 4.64 10.56
N TYR A 438 23.22 5.01 11.50
CA TYR A 438 21.76 4.93 11.34
C TYR A 438 21.21 6.17 10.66
N TRP A 439 21.82 7.33 10.91
CA TRP A 439 21.49 8.54 10.20
C TRP A 439 21.77 8.42 8.70
N LYS A 440 22.90 7.80 8.33
CA LYS A 440 23.21 7.47 6.94
C LYS A 440 22.14 6.57 6.29
N GLU A 441 21.60 5.60 7.02
CA GLU A 441 20.49 4.78 6.50
C GLU A 441 19.24 5.62 6.19
N ILE A 442 18.92 6.59 7.06
CA ILE A 442 17.78 7.52 6.88
C ILE A 442 18.03 8.47 5.70
N HIS A 443 19.23 9.02 5.57
CA HIS A 443 19.64 9.78 4.41
C HIS A 443 19.47 8.95 3.13
N ASP A 444 20.00 7.72 3.09
CA ASP A 444 19.96 6.89 1.89
C ASP A 444 18.55 6.46 1.51
N TRP A 445 17.72 6.17 2.51
CA TRP A 445 16.29 5.91 2.35
C TRP A 445 15.57 7.10 1.72
N THR A 446 15.68 8.27 2.33
CA THR A 446 14.88 9.43 1.93
C THR A 446 15.37 10.07 0.63
N ASP A 447 16.68 10.03 0.35
CA ASP A 447 17.25 10.39 -0.95
C ASP A 447 16.77 9.47 -2.07
N SER A 448 16.68 8.16 -1.81
CA SER A 448 16.20 7.20 -2.81
C SER A 448 14.70 7.32 -3.06
N VAL A 449 13.90 7.64 -2.03
CA VAL A 449 12.47 7.99 -2.21
C VAL A 449 12.32 9.26 -3.05
N HIS A 450 13.04 10.32 -2.70
CA HIS A 450 12.98 11.60 -3.41
C HIS A 450 13.39 11.47 -4.89
N LYS A 451 14.43 10.69 -5.18
CA LYS A 451 14.83 10.37 -6.56
C LYS A 451 13.75 9.66 -7.37
N ARG A 452 12.87 8.91 -6.71
CA ARG A 452 11.74 8.25 -7.37
C ARG A 452 10.55 9.19 -7.53
N CYS A 453 10.27 10.01 -6.52
CA CYS A 453 9.21 11.01 -6.54
C CYS A 453 9.70 12.29 -5.85
N GLU A 454 10.06 13.30 -6.64
CA GLU A 454 10.63 14.56 -6.15
C GLU A 454 9.67 15.34 -5.25
N ALA A 455 8.37 15.11 -5.42
CA ALA A 455 7.31 15.68 -4.59
C ALA A 455 7.35 15.18 -3.14
N ILE A 456 8.11 14.13 -2.83
CA ILE A 456 8.37 13.68 -1.46
C ILE A 456 9.71 14.29 -1.01
N PRO A 457 9.71 15.30 -0.13
CA PRO A 457 10.95 15.94 0.31
C PRO A 457 11.90 14.96 1.02
N LYS A 458 13.19 15.26 1.04
CA LYS A 458 14.13 14.52 1.89
C LYS A 458 13.96 14.93 3.35
N VAL A 459 14.25 13.99 4.25
CA VAL A 459 14.37 14.34 5.69
C VAL A 459 15.64 15.14 5.93
N THR A 460 16.72 14.80 5.23
CA THR A 460 18.06 15.40 5.39
C THR A 460 18.84 15.33 4.08
N GLU A 461 19.75 16.28 3.87
CA GLU A 461 20.75 16.27 2.80
C GLU A 461 22.11 15.73 3.28
N PHE A 462 22.26 15.45 4.59
CA PHE A 462 23.54 15.11 5.20
C PHE A 462 23.55 13.68 5.76
N ALA A 463 24.49 12.86 5.30
CA ALA A 463 24.58 11.46 5.71
C ALA A 463 25.25 11.25 7.07
N ASP A 464 26.07 12.20 7.54
CA ASP A 464 26.94 11.96 8.69
C ASP A 464 26.25 12.20 10.04
N ALA A 465 25.36 13.19 10.14
CA ALA A 465 24.63 13.55 11.35
C ALA A 465 23.42 14.44 11.05
N PRO A 466 22.38 14.43 11.90
CA PRO A 466 21.23 15.31 11.75
C PRO A 466 21.61 16.79 11.90
N GLN A 467 20.99 17.63 11.07
CA GLN A 467 21.06 19.09 11.14
C GLN A 467 19.82 19.67 11.82
N ILE A 468 19.84 21.00 12.02
CA ILE A 468 18.70 21.73 12.60
C ILE A 468 17.43 21.45 11.78
N GLY A 469 16.39 20.98 12.46
CA GLY A 469 15.09 20.65 11.86
C GLY A 469 14.99 19.27 11.20
N ASP A 470 16.09 18.51 11.05
CA ASP A 470 16.04 17.16 10.46
C ASP A 470 15.19 16.20 11.31
N MET A 471 15.29 16.29 12.64
CA MET A 471 14.52 15.44 13.55
C MET A 471 13.02 15.76 13.51
N GLU A 472 12.63 17.02 13.34
CA GLU A 472 11.23 17.42 13.13
C GLU A 472 10.70 16.94 11.78
N ARG A 473 11.52 17.00 10.72
CA ARG A 473 11.17 16.40 9.42
C ARG A 473 11.02 14.88 9.52
N LEU A 474 11.90 14.21 10.27
CA LEU A 474 11.80 12.77 10.52
C LEU A 474 10.51 12.43 11.28
N LYS A 475 10.17 13.24 12.30
CA LYS A 475 8.90 13.13 13.03
C LYS A 475 7.71 13.22 12.08
N ALA A 476 7.61 14.32 11.32
CA ALA A 476 6.50 14.55 10.40
C ALA A 476 6.35 13.40 9.38
N ARG A 477 7.47 12.93 8.81
CA ARG A 477 7.46 11.80 7.88
C ARG A 477 7.02 10.50 8.54
N ALA A 478 7.54 10.17 9.72
CA ALA A 478 7.17 8.96 10.45
C ALA A 478 5.69 8.96 10.83
N VAL A 479 5.17 10.08 11.34
CA VAL A 479 3.74 10.26 11.64
C VAL A 479 2.89 10.06 10.39
N ARG A 480 3.28 10.67 9.25
CA ARG A 480 2.55 10.53 7.98
C ARG A 480 2.50 9.08 7.49
N LEU A 481 3.62 8.37 7.53
CA LEU A 481 3.68 6.97 7.11
C LEU A 481 2.84 6.07 8.01
N LEU A 482 2.93 6.25 9.33
CA LEU A 482 2.09 5.53 10.29
C LEU A 482 0.60 5.82 10.04
N PHE A 483 0.24 7.08 9.77
CA PHE A 483 -1.14 7.48 9.48
C PHE A 483 -1.65 6.79 8.22
N LEU A 484 -0.93 6.89 7.10
CA LEU A 484 -1.33 6.28 5.83
C LEU A 484 -1.44 4.75 5.96
N ALA A 485 -0.48 4.11 6.61
CA ALA A 485 -0.47 2.66 6.83
C ALA A 485 -1.44 2.16 7.92
N THR A 486 -2.20 3.05 8.56
CA THR A 486 -3.21 2.67 9.55
C THR A 486 -4.55 3.28 9.19
N LEU A 487 -5.01 4.30 9.93
CA LEU A 487 -6.33 4.89 9.77
C LEU A 487 -6.54 5.54 8.39
N GLY A 488 -5.48 6.07 7.76
CA GLY A 488 -5.57 6.67 6.42
C GLY A 488 -6.03 5.65 5.38
N HIS A 489 -5.35 4.51 5.26
CA HIS A 489 -5.76 3.42 4.37
C HIS A 489 -7.02 2.71 4.86
N GLY A 490 -7.04 2.26 6.12
CA GLY A 490 -8.15 1.45 6.62
C GLY A 490 -9.47 2.23 6.77
N GLY A 491 -9.42 3.56 6.90
CA GLY A 491 -10.61 4.41 6.93
C GLY A 491 -11.30 4.48 5.56
N VAL A 492 -10.53 4.57 4.49
CA VAL A 492 -11.04 4.50 3.11
C VAL A 492 -11.58 3.11 2.81
N HIS A 493 -10.84 2.07 3.21
CA HIS A 493 -11.21 0.68 3.01
C HIS A 493 -12.50 0.30 3.76
N ALA A 494 -12.65 0.73 5.03
CA ALA A 494 -13.91 0.57 5.77
C ALA A 494 -15.07 1.37 5.14
N GLY A 495 -14.76 2.47 4.48
CA GLY A 495 -15.71 3.31 3.74
C GLY A 495 -16.19 2.74 2.40
N GLN A 496 -15.71 1.56 1.97
CA GLN A 496 -16.10 0.95 0.69
C GLN A 496 -17.53 0.38 0.69
N GLY A 497 -18.27 0.46 1.80
CA GLY A 497 -19.65 -0.03 1.91
C GLY A 497 -20.58 0.48 0.80
N VAL A 498 -20.37 1.71 0.33
CA VAL A 498 -21.14 2.28 -0.79
C VAL A 498 -21.02 1.48 -2.10
N LEU A 499 -19.90 0.80 -2.32
CA LEU A 499 -19.63 -0.02 -3.52
C LEU A 499 -20.09 -1.48 -3.38
N THR A 500 -20.54 -1.89 -2.19
CA THR A 500 -21.08 -3.24 -1.96
C THR A 500 -22.52 -3.41 -2.44
N ASN A 501 -23.14 -2.31 -2.88
CA ASN A 501 -24.50 -2.26 -3.39
C ASN A 501 -24.57 -1.38 -4.65
N VAL A 502 -24.90 -1.99 -5.80
CA VAL A 502 -24.91 -1.31 -7.11
C VAL A 502 -25.95 -0.18 -7.22
N PHE A 503 -27.00 -0.23 -6.39
CA PHE A 503 -28.04 0.80 -6.30
C PHE A 503 -27.61 2.01 -5.45
N SER A 504 -26.55 1.85 -4.63
CA SER A 504 -25.93 2.95 -3.90
C SER A 504 -24.96 3.72 -4.79
N ALA A 505 -24.07 3.01 -5.50
CA ALA A 505 -23.07 3.57 -6.42
C ALA A 505 -22.50 2.48 -7.33
N SER A 506 -22.03 2.87 -8.52
CA SER A 506 -21.32 1.99 -9.43
C SER A 506 -20.23 2.75 -10.18
N MET A 507 -18.99 2.26 -10.11
CA MET A 507 -17.90 2.80 -10.95
C MET A 507 -18.14 2.55 -12.45
N GLY A 508 -19.02 1.58 -12.78
CA GLY A 508 -19.32 1.12 -14.14
C GLY A 508 -20.60 1.69 -14.74
N MET A 509 -21.07 2.84 -14.22
CA MET A 509 -22.22 3.58 -14.75
C MET A 509 -22.09 3.81 -16.26
N ASN A 510 -23.20 3.69 -17.00
CA ASN A 510 -23.23 3.93 -18.45
C ASN A 510 -24.41 4.80 -18.85
N ASN A 511 -24.32 5.41 -20.03
CA ASN A 511 -25.40 6.21 -20.64
C ASN A 511 -26.03 7.17 -19.63
N ARG A 512 -25.20 7.91 -18.88
CA ARG A 512 -25.65 8.89 -17.89
C ARG A 512 -26.51 8.33 -16.75
N ALA A 513 -26.44 7.02 -16.46
CA ALA A 513 -27.39 6.33 -15.57
C ALA A 513 -28.85 6.33 -16.05
N LEU A 514 -29.07 6.35 -17.37
CA LEU A 514 -30.40 6.36 -17.98
C LEU A 514 -30.66 5.09 -18.80
N LYS A 515 -31.91 4.63 -18.79
CA LYS A 515 -32.44 3.58 -19.69
C LYS A 515 -33.53 4.20 -20.56
N GLY A 516 -33.16 4.62 -21.77
CA GLY A 516 -33.94 5.61 -22.53
C GLY A 516 -33.85 6.97 -21.84
N ASP A 517 -34.99 7.62 -21.63
CA ASP A 517 -35.05 8.93 -20.95
C ASP A 517 -35.32 8.84 -19.45
N LYS A 518 -35.41 7.62 -18.90
CA LYS A 518 -35.73 7.39 -17.49
C LYS A 518 -34.48 7.03 -16.70
N PHE A 519 -34.41 7.50 -15.46
CA PHE A 519 -33.40 7.09 -14.51
C PHE A 519 -33.41 5.57 -14.32
N ALA A 520 -32.22 4.97 -14.43
CA ALA A 520 -31.97 3.59 -14.08
C ALA A 520 -31.29 3.56 -12.69
N PRO A 521 -31.98 3.11 -11.62
CA PRO A 521 -31.46 3.16 -10.24
C PRO A 521 -30.16 2.37 -10.00
N ASP A 522 -29.77 1.54 -10.95
CA ASP A 522 -28.55 0.72 -10.99
C ASP A 522 -27.42 1.35 -11.85
N GLY A 523 -27.62 2.59 -12.29
CA GLY A 523 -26.67 3.32 -13.12
C GLY A 523 -26.60 2.84 -14.57
N ASN A 524 -27.56 2.01 -15.00
CA ASN A 524 -27.47 1.26 -16.27
C ASN A 524 -26.13 0.51 -16.37
N THR A 525 -25.69 -0.04 -15.24
CA THR A 525 -24.43 -0.78 -15.13
C THR A 525 -24.60 -2.14 -15.82
N ASP A 526 -23.54 -2.64 -16.48
CA ASP A 526 -23.55 -4.00 -17.00
C ASP A 526 -23.59 -5.02 -15.83
N PRO A 527 -24.48 -6.03 -15.83
CA PRO A 527 -24.59 -6.98 -14.72
C PRO A 527 -23.28 -7.67 -14.32
N ARG A 528 -22.42 -7.99 -15.29
CA ARG A 528 -21.12 -8.64 -15.02
C ARG A 528 -20.15 -7.65 -14.39
N LYS A 529 -20.14 -6.39 -14.84
CA LYS A 529 -19.35 -5.32 -14.21
C LYS A 529 -19.84 -5.02 -12.78
N GLY A 530 -21.15 -4.94 -12.58
CA GLY A 530 -21.73 -4.77 -11.24
C GLY A 530 -21.36 -5.90 -10.29
N ALA A 531 -21.49 -7.15 -10.73
CA ALA A 531 -21.07 -8.32 -9.95
C ALA A 531 -19.58 -8.30 -9.62
N TYR A 532 -18.74 -7.84 -10.56
CA TYR A 532 -17.31 -7.71 -10.34
C TYR A 532 -17.02 -6.62 -9.29
N GLY A 533 -17.61 -5.43 -9.40
CA GLY A 533 -17.44 -4.35 -8.44
C GLY A 533 -17.83 -4.77 -7.02
N ILE A 534 -19.00 -5.41 -6.87
CA ILE A 534 -19.47 -5.95 -5.58
C ILE A 534 -18.50 -7.01 -5.05
N PHE A 535 -18.04 -7.93 -5.90
CA PHE A 535 -17.08 -8.97 -5.53
C PHE A 535 -15.79 -8.38 -4.95
N ILE A 536 -15.20 -7.36 -5.58
CA ILE A 536 -13.98 -6.73 -5.06
C ILE A 536 -14.28 -6.04 -3.73
N ALA A 537 -15.28 -5.16 -3.67
CA ALA A 537 -15.58 -4.39 -2.48
C ALA A 537 -15.86 -5.30 -1.27
N ARG A 538 -16.65 -6.37 -1.45
CA ARG A 538 -16.93 -7.32 -0.37
C ARG A 538 -15.73 -8.17 0.01
N THR A 539 -14.93 -8.61 -0.96
CA THR A 539 -13.70 -9.37 -0.69
C THR A 539 -12.75 -8.54 0.15
N LEU A 540 -12.53 -7.28 -0.23
CA LEU A 540 -11.69 -6.34 0.49
C LEU A 540 -12.26 -6.12 1.90
N MET A 541 -13.52 -5.70 2.04
CA MET A 541 -14.14 -5.44 3.35
C MET A 541 -14.25 -6.68 4.26
N ASN A 542 -14.30 -7.90 3.71
CA ASN A 542 -14.31 -9.15 4.47
C ASN A 542 -12.92 -9.65 4.82
N PHE A 543 -11.87 -9.11 4.19
CA PHE A 543 -10.51 -9.47 4.52
C PHE A 543 -10.19 -8.99 5.93
N GLU A 544 -10.05 -9.95 6.85
CA GLU A 544 -9.70 -9.67 8.25
C GLU A 544 -8.22 -9.25 8.31
N THR A 545 -7.93 -7.97 8.15
CA THR A 545 -6.57 -7.42 8.33
C THR A 545 -6.12 -7.50 9.79
N ASP A 546 -4.81 -7.35 10.03
CA ASP A 546 -4.31 -7.31 11.40
C ASP A 546 -4.66 -5.98 12.06
N LYS A 547 -5.42 -6.04 13.14
CA LYS A 547 -5.74 -4.86 13.94
C LYS A 547 -4.54 -4.51 14.81
N LEU A 548 -4.17 -3.23 14.87
CA LEU A 548 -3.07 -2.75 15.73
C LEU A 548 -3.24 -3.22 17.18
N ILE A 549 -4.45 -3.12 17.73
CA ILE A 549 -4.74 -3.51 19.12
C ILE A 549 -4.67 -5.02 19.36
N ASP A 550 -4.93 -5.84 18.34
CA ASP A 550 -4.84 -7.29 18.48
C ASP A 550 -3.36 -7.72 18.55
N ASN A 551 -2.47 -6.93 17.92
CA ASN A 551 -1.03 -7.18 17.79
C ASN A 551 -0.71 -8.68 17.62
N ARG A 552 -1.44 -9.38 16.75
CA ARG A 552 -1.43 -10.84 16.61
C ARG A 552 -0.03 -11.41 16.38
N HIS A 553 0.84 -10.56 15.84
CA HIS A 553 2.18 -10.86 15.41
C HIS A 553 3.26 -10.40 16.41
N GLY A 554 2.88 -9.68 17.48
CA GLY A 554 3.82 -9.10 18.44
C GLY A 554 4.76 -8.06 17.83
N ALA A 555 4.48 -7.59 16.62
CA ALA A 555 5.39 -6.77 15.82
C ALA A 555 5.25 -5.27 16.12
N VAL A 556 4.07 -4.84 16.57
CA VAL A 556 3.75 -3.45 16.91
C VAL A 556 4.51 -3.04 18.17
N ASP A 557 5.08 -1.83 18.15
CA ASP A 557 5.79 -1.28 19.31
C ASP A 557 4.85 -1.07 20.49
N GLN A 558 5.23 -1.59 21.67
CA GLN A 558 4.41 -1.54 22.88
C GLN A 558 4.03 -0.10 23.28
N ARG A 559 4.94 0.87 23.07
CA ARG A 559 4.68 2.29 23.34
C ARG A 559 3.44 2.82 22.58
N LEU A 560 3.29 2.43 21.30
CA LEU A 560 2.11 2.81 20.51
C LEU A 560 0.84 2.17 21.07
N LEU A 561 0.90 0.89 21.46
CA LEU A 561 -0.23 0.19 22.07
C LEU A 561 -0.66 0.85 23.40
N ASP A 562 0.30 1.25 24.23
CA ASP A 562 0.04 1.90 25.51
C ASP A 562 -0.70 3.23 25.31
N ILE A 563 -0.20 4.09 24.40
CA ILE A 563 -0.83 5.37 24.07
C ILE A 563 -2.22 5.16 23.46
N VAL A 564 -2.37 4.21 22.52
CA VAL A 564 -3.68 3.90 21.92
C VAL A 564 -4.66 3.42 22.98
N ASN A 565 -4.24 2.58 23.93
CA ASN A 565 -5.10 2.08 25.01
C ASN A 565 -5.48 3.17 26.02
N GLU A 566 -4.58 4.10 26.32
CA GLU A 566 -4.88 5.28 27.14
C GLU A 566 -5.95 6.15 26.48
N HIS A 567 -5.73 6.47 25.19
CA HIS A 567 -6.64 7.28 24.40
C HIS A 567 -7.95 6.56 24.07
N ARG A 568 -7.99 5.22 24.11
CA ARG A 568 -9.18 4.42 23.80
C ARG A 568 -10.38 4.80 24.67
N LYS A 569 -10.12 5.13 25.93
CA LYS A 569 -11.13 5.53 26.92
C LYS A 569 -11.76 6.89 26.60
N GLY A 570 -11.11 7.71 25.77
CA GLY A 570 -11.55 9.05 25.39
C GLY A 570 -12.25 9.16 24.04
N TYR A 571 -12.32 8.09 23.24
CA TYR A 571 -13.04 8.17 21.96
C TYR A 571 -14.56 8.19 22.17
N PRO A 572 -15.28 9.10 21.51
CA PRO A 572 -16.71 8.96 21.31
C PRO A 572 -17.04 7.57 20.74
N SER A 573 -18.11 6.95 21.23
CA SER A 573 -18.50 5.58 20.86
C SER A 573 -18.73 5.39 19.35
N HIS A 574 -19.06 6.45 18.62
CA HIS A 574 -19.19 6.43 17.17
C HIS A 574 -17.84 6.48 16.44
N ILE A 575 -16.83 7.18 16.99
CA ILE A 575 -15.45 7.15 16.47
C ILE A 575 -14.79 5.78 16.75
N LEU A 576 -15.10 5.17 17.89
CA LEU A 576 -14.71 3.79 18.21
C LEU A 576 -15.27 2.73 17.26
N LYS A 577 -16.19 3.04 16.36
CA LYS A 577 -16.61 2.09 15.32
C LYS A 577 -15.68 2.17 14.09
N MET A 578 -15.16 3.36 13.78
CA MET A 578 -14.24 3.54 12.66
C MET A 578 -12.84 3.02 13.01
N ILE A 579 -12.33 3.26 14.22
CA ILE A 579 -10.92 3.00 14.55
C ILE A 579 -10.53 1.51 14.68
N PRO A 580 -11.32 0.63 15.34
CA PRO A 580 -11.00 -0.79 15.46
C PRO A 580 -11.15 -1.58 14.16
N GLU A 581 -11.79 -1.01 13.13
CA GLU A 581 -11.91 -1.61 11.79
C GLU A 581 -10.94 -0.98 10.80
N ALA A 582 -10.57 0.29 11.00
CA ALA A 582 -9.70 1.07 10.12
C ALA A 582 -8.21 1.06 10.49
N VAL A 583 -7.81 0.48 11.63
CA VAL A 583 -6.39 0.28 11.88
C VAL A 583 -5.99 -1.09 11.33
N GLN A 584 -5.78 -1.13 10.02
CA GLN A 584 -5.39 -2.31 9.26
C GLN A 584 -3.87 -2.27 9.03
N ILE A 585 -3.16 -3.33 9.42
CA ILE A 585 -1.74 -3.57 9.09
C ILE A 585 -1.64 -4.68 8.04
#